data_AF-A0A3M1H5Z7-F1
#
_entry.id   AF-A0A3M1H5Z7-F1
#
_cell.length_a   1.000
_cell.length_b   1.000
_cell.length_c   1.000
_cell.angle_alpha   90.00
_cell.angle_beta   90.00
_cell.angle_gamma   90.00
#
_symmetry.space_group_name_H-M   'P 1'
#
loop_
_entity.id
_entity.type
_entity.pdbx_description
1 polymer ?
#
loop_
_entity_poly.entity_id
_entity_poly.type
_entity_poly.pdbx_seq_one_letter_code
_entity_poly.pdbx_strand_id
1 'polypeptide(L)' 'MNHDVSNLLRRLDRLEGFHGYGSREGSLYDRTIIKVETEEGPLLAWTYTLRKTKGLPIISSGNWREEREG' A
#
# COMPACT_ATOMS: atom_id res chain seq x y z
N MET A 1 8.38 14.84 19.16
CA MET A 1 8.90 14.19 17.92
C MET A 1 7.85 13.22 17.40
N ASN A 2 7.02 13.62 16.43
CA ASN A 2 6.15 12.69 15.67
C ASN A 2 5.63 13.32 14.34
N HIS A 3 6.16 14.48 13.96
CA HIS A 3 5.69 15.23 12.78
C HIS A 3 6.17 14.62 11.48
N ASP A 4 7.31 13.92 11.48
CA ASP A 4 7.93 13.37 10.27
C ASP A 4 7.10 12.24 9.66
N VAL A 5 6.79 11.20 10.44
CA VAL A 5 5.97 10.06 9.98
C VAL A 5 4.59 10.53 9.52
N SER A 6 3.95 11.44 10.26
CA SER A 6 2.64 11.99 9.89
C SER A 6 2.69 12.80 8.58
N ASN A 7 3.77 13.57 8.37
CA ASN A 7 3.98 14.32 7.14
C ASN A 7 4.26 13.39 5.96
N LEU A 8 5.09 12.38 6.17
CA LEU A 8 5.43 11.38 5.17
C LEU A 8 4.17 10.60 4.74
N LEU A 9 3.37 10.14 5.70
CA LEU A 9 2.11 9.45 5.43
C LEU A 9 1.14 10.33 4.64
N ARG A 10 0.99 11.63 5.00
CA ARG A 10 0.18 12.56 4.20
C ARG A 10 0.68 12.72 2.77
N ARG A 11 2.00 12.73 2.57
CA ARG A 11 2.60 12.81 1.24
C ARG A 11 2.34 11.55 0.43
N LEU A 12 2.47 10.37 1.04
CA LEU A 12 2.17 9.08 0.41
C LEU A 12 0.68 8.97 0.08
N ASP A 13 -0.20 9.36 0.99
CA ASP A 13 -1.66 9.36 0.78
C ASP A 13 -2.04 10.16 -0.48
N ARG A 14 -1.42 11.33 -0.68
CA ARG A 14 -1.64 12.15 -1.88
C ARG A 14 -1.11 11.49 -3.15
N LEU A 15 0.05 10.84 -3.10
CA LEU A 15 0.63 10.15 -4.27
C LEU A 15 -0.22 8.96 -4.70
N GLU A 16 -0.69 8.18 -3.74
CA GLU A 16 -1.50 6.98 -3.97
C GLU A 16 -3.00 7.30 -4.16
N GLY A 17 -3.40 8.57 -4.09
CA GLY A 17 -4.80 8.98 -4.24
C GLY A 17 -5.71 8.41 -3.15
N PHE A 18 -5.20 8.30 -1.92
CA PHE A 18 -5.98 7.94 -0.73
C PHE A 18 -6.48 9.21 -0.04
N HIS A 19 -7.80 9.40 0.02
CA HIS A 19 -8.43 10.60 0.58
C HIS A 19 -8.90 10.42 2.03
N GLY A 20 -8.44 9.37 2.72
CA GLY A 20 -8.82 9.05 4.08
C GLY A 20 -9.98 8.06 4.19
N TYR A 21 -10.14 7.50 5.38
CA TYR A 21 -11.06 6.38 5.63
C TYR A 21 -12.56 6.73 5.49
N GLY A 22 -12.92 8.01 5.65
CA GLY A 22 -14.29 8.50 5.52
C GLY A 22 -14.70 8.90 4.09
N SER A 23 -13.75 9.02 3.16
CA SER A 23 -13.96 9.50 1.79
C SER A 23 -13.64 8.39 0.79
N ARG A 24 -14.48 7.36 0.81
CA ARG A 24 -14.33 6.18 -0.07
C ARG A 24 -14.54 6.53 -1.54
N GLU A 25 -15.47 7.43 -1.83
CA GLU A 25 -15.73 7.89 -3.20
C GLU A 25 -14.57 8.78 -3.67
N GLY A 26 -13.82 8.28 -4.65
CA GLY A 26 -12.67 8.99 -5.23
C GLY A 26 -11.30 8.52 -4.74
N SER A 27 -11.20 7.64 -3.75
CA SER A 27 -9.92 7.03 -3.39
C SER A 27 -9.55 5.91 -4.38
N LEU A 28 -8.31 5.92 -4.89
CA LEU A 28 -7.80 4.85 -5.78
C LEU A 28 -7.34 3.63 -4.96
N TYR A 29 -6.67 3.88 -3.85
CA TYR A 29 -6.14 2.88 -2.93
C TYR A 29 -6.73 3.04 -1.53
N ASP A 30 -6.62 1.98 -0.75
CA ASP A 30 -6.83 1.97 0.71
C ASP A 30 -5.51 1.82 1.43
N ARG A 31 -5.25 2.65 2.45
CA ARG A 31 -4.12 2.43 3.35
C ARG A 31 -4.49 1.48 4.48
N THR A 32 -3.88 0.31 4.51
CA THR A 32 -4.15 -0.73 5.52
C THR A 32 -2.87 -1.09 6.28
N ILE A 33 -3.03 -1.73 7.44
CA ILE A 33 -1.94 -2.35 8.19
C ILE A 33 -1.98 -3.85 7.92
N ILE A 34 -0.84 -4.42 7.54
CA ILE A 34 -0.66 -5.85 7.39
C ILE A 34 0.44 -6.36 8.31
N LYS A 35 0.39 -7.66 8.61
CA LYS A 35 1.48 -8.39 9.23
C LYS A 35 2.45 -8.83 8.13
N VAL A 36 3.73 -8.48 8.27
CA VAL A 36 4.81 -8.86 7.37
C VAL A 36 5.76 -9.78 8.11
N GLU A 37 6.10 -10.91 7.49
CA GLU A 37 7.13 -11.81 8.02
C GLU A 37 8.51 -11.33 7.53
N THR A 38 9.46 -11.18 8.45
CA THR A 38 10.85 -10.79 8.15
C THR A 38 11.84 -11.76 8.79
N GLU A 39 13.12 -11.64 8.46
CA GLU A 39 14.18 -12.45 9.08
C GLU A 39 14.26 -12.26 10.60
N GLU A 40 13.89 -11.08 11.11
CA GLU A 40 13.85 -10.75 12.54
C GLU A 40 12.52 -11.13 13.21
N GLY A 41 11.58 -11.68 12.44
CA GLY A 41 10.24 -12.05 12.88
C GLY A 41 9.13 -11.14 12.34
N PRO A 42 7.89 -11.33 12.79
CA PRO A 42 6.75 -10.60 12.26
C PRO A 42 6.67 -9.14 12.73
N LEU A 43 6.33 -8.24 11.82
CA LEU A 43 6.07 -6.82 12.11
C LEU A 43 4.80 -6.31 11.46
N LEU A 44 4.26 -5.20 11.98
CA LEU A 44 3.15 -4.49 11.36
C LEU A 44 3.67 -3.40 10.43
N ALA A 45 3.14 -3.36 9.21
CA ALA A 45 3.53 -2.38 8.20
C ALA A 45 2.30 -1.74 7.54
N TRP A 46 2.44 -0.46 7.17
CA TRP A 46 1.49 0.23 6.31
C TRP A 46 1.68 -0.20 4.86
N THR A 47 0.58 -0.47 4.17
CA THR A 47 0.57 -0.74 2.73
C THR A 47 -0.65 -0.11 2.07
N TYR A 48 -0.60 0.06 0.74
CA TYR A 48 -1.70 0.56 -0.07
C TYR A 48 -2.27 -0.57 -0.93
N THR A 49 -3.58 -0.82 -0.81
CA THR A 49 -4.28 -1.85 -1.58
C THR A 49 -5.20 -1.20 -2.60
N LEU A 50 -5.06 -1.57 -3.87
CA LEU A 50 -5.90 -1.05 -4.95
C LEU A 50 -7.35 -1.49 -4.74
N ARG A 51 -8.30 -0.54 -4.81
CA ARG A 51 -9.71 -0.84 -4.56
C ARG A 51 -10.40 -1.59 -5.71
N LYS A 52 -9.96 -1.34 -6.95
CA LYS A 52 -10.57 -1.92 -8.17
C LYS A 52 -9.55 -2.78 -8.88
N THR A 53 -9.58 -4.08 -8.61
CA THR A 53 -8.62 -5.06 -9.16
C THR A 53 -9.18 -5.89 -10.32
N LYS A 54 -10.47 -5.75 -10.65
CA LYS A 54 -11.13 -6.57 -11.68
C LYS A 54 -10.48 -6.33 -13.05
N GLY A 55 -10.01 -7.41 -13.67
CA GLY A 55 -9.45 -7.41 -15.03
C GLY A 55 -7.98 -7.03 -15.13
N LEU A 56 -7.28 -6.86 -14.00
CA LEU A 56 -5.84 -6.65 -13.98
C LEU A 56 -5.09 -7.99 -14.00
N PRO A 57 -3.91 -8.05 -14.65
CA PRO A 57 -3.07 -9.24 -14.61
C PRO A 57 -2.63 -9.54 -13.17
N ILE A 58 -2.54 -10.82 -12.84
CA ILE A 58 -2.09 -11.30 -11.54
C ILE A 58 -0.66 -11.79 -11.69
N ILE A 59 0.21 -11.31 -10.82
CA ILE A 59 1.58 -11.80 -10.66
C ILE A 59 1.52 -13.02 -9.74
N SER A 60 1.64 -14.21 -10.30
CA SER A 60 1.43 -15.46 -9.55
C SER A 60 2.50 -15.72 -8.50
N SER A 61 3.74 -15.26 -8.72
CA SER A 61 4.83 -15.34 -7.74
C SER A 61 4.66 -14.38 -6.57
N GLY A 62 3.82 -13.34 -6.72
CA GLY A 62 3.76 -12.22 -5.79
C GLY A 62 4.99 -11.30 -5.81
N ASN A 63 5.98 -11.55 -6.68
CA ASN A 63 7.20 -10.76 -6.78
C ASN A 63 7.22 -9.92 -8.06
N TRP A 64 6.99 -8.61 -7.92
CA TRP A 64 7.01 -7.67 -9.04
C TRP A 64 8.34 -7.59 -9.79
N ARG A 65 9.48 -7.85 -9.12
CA ARG A 65 10.80 -7.76 -9.77
C ARG A 65 11.01 -8.89 -10.77
N GLU A 66 10.58 -10.11 -10.42
CA GLU A 66 10.67 -11.27 -11.32
C GLU A 66 9.90 -11.04 -12.62
N GLU A 67 8.77 -10.35 -12.57
CA GLU A 67 7.94 -10.02 -13.75
C GLU A 67 8.50 -8.88 -14.61
N ARG A 68 9.41 -8.06 -14.07
CA ARG A 68 9.97 -6.89 -14.77
C ARG A 68 11.31 -7.16 -15.47
N GLU A 69 12.00 -8.21 -15.06
CA GLU A 69 13.33 -8.58 -15.57
C GLU A 69 13.26 -9.67 -16.66
N GLY A 70 12.06 -10.16 -17.00
CA GLY A 70 11.79 -11.07 -18.12
C GLY A 70 11.26 -10.36 -19.36
#